data_AF-A0AAU4JAI7-F1
#
_entry.id   AF-A0AAU4JAI7-F1
#
_cell.length_a   1.000
_cell.length_b   1.000
_cell.length_c   1.000
_cell.angle_alpha   90.00
_cell.angle_beta   90.00
_cell.angle_gamma   90.00
#
_symmetry.space_group_name_H-M   'P 1'
#
loop_
_entity.id
_entity.type
_entity.pdbx_description
1 polymer ?
#
loop_
_entity_poly.entity_id
_entity_poly.type
_entity_poly.pdbx_seq_one_letter_code
_entity_poly.pdbx_strand_id
1 'polypeptide(L)' 'MPARPSRNTALLALAADLPASVLSDTLGISISAALQWTRRAARDWNGYLAARRTEAWWERLSMAR' A
#
# COMPACT_ATOMS: atom_id res chain seq x y z
N MET A 1 -2.79 -6.84 26.14
CA MET A 1 -1.46 -7.21 25.58
C MET A 1 -0.91 -5.99 24.85
N PRO A 2 0.23 -5.42 25.26
CA PRO A 2 0.76 -4.22 24.63
C PRO A 2 1.20 -4.54 23.19
N ALA A 3 0.89 -3.65 22.25
CA ALA A 3 1.28 -3.79 20.86
C ALA A 3 2.80 -4.03 20.77
N ARG A 4 3.20 -5.19 20.25
CA ARG A 4 4.61 -5.57 20.12
C ARG A 4 5.29 -4.54 19.20
N PRO A 5 6.35 -3.84 19.64
CA PRO A 5 7.01 -2.81 18.83
C PRO A 5 7.37 -3.33 17.43
N SER A 6 7.83 -4.57 17.33
CA SER A 6 8.15 -5.23 16.06
C SER A 6 6.96 -5.32 15.09
N ARG A 7 5.75 -5.58 15.60
CA ARG A 7 4.54 -5.67 14.77
C ARG A 7 4.13 -4.29 14.27
N ASN A 8 4.21 -3.27 15.11
CA ASN A 8 3.88 -1.90 14.71
C ASN A 8 4.90 -1.37 13.70
N THR A 9 6.18 -1.65 13.87
CA THR A 9 7.22 -1.28 12.91
C THR A 9 7.03 -1.99 11.58
N ALA A 10 6.72 -3.28 11.59
CA ALA A 10 6.42 -4.03 10.36
C ALA A 10 5.17 -3.47 9.64
N LEU A 11 4.13 -3.11 10.39
CA LEU A 11 2.94 -2.47 9.82
C LEU A 11 3.24 -1.09 9.24
N LEU A 12 4.08 -0.29 9.90
CA LEU A 12 4.52 1.00 9.37
C LEU A 12 5.34 0.83 8.08
N ALA A 13 6.24 -0.15 8.02
CA ALA A 13 7.04 -0.44 6.83
C ALA A 13 6.15 -0.89 5.66
N LEU A 14 5.19 -1.79 5.92
CA LEU A 14 4.22 -2.24 4.92
C LEU A 14 3.32 -1.08 4.45
N ALA A 15 2.86 -0.25 5.39
CA ALA A 15 2.08 0.94 5.13
C ALA A 15 2.89 2.09 4.55
N ALA A 16 4.19 1.92 4.27
CA ALA A 16 4.99 2.86 3.49
C ALA A 16 5.16 2.41 2.02
N ASP A 17 4.88 1.13 1.72
CA ASP A 17 5.06 0.52 0.39
C ASP A 17 3.74 0.17 -0.34
N LEU A 18 2.63 -0.01 0.40
CA LEU A 18 1.31 -0.29 -0.16
C LEU A 18 0.20 0.72 0.23
N PRO A 19 -0.60 1.24 -0.73
CA PRO A 19 -1.71 2.15 -0.43
C PRO A 19 -2.78 1.47 0.44
N ALA A 20 -3.57 2.28 1.14
CA ALA A 20 -4.54 1.80 2.13
C ALA A 20 -5.56 0.78 1.60
N SER A 21 -5.95 0.86 0.33
CA SER A 21 -6.84 -0.13 -0.31
C SER A 21 -6.21 -1.51 -0.39
N VAL A 22 -4.95 -1.59 -0.85
CA VAL A 22 -4.20 -2.85 -0.95
C VAL A 22 -3.85 -3.38 0.44
N LEU A 23 -3.51 -2.47 1.36
CA LEU A 23 -3.20 -2.83 2.74
C LEU A 23 -4.42 -3.38 3.49
N SER A 24 -5.61 -2.83 3.24
CA SER A 24 -6.89 -3.32 3.78
C SER A 24 -7.21 -4.73 3.27
N ASP A 25 -7.05 -4.97 1.96
CA ASP A 25 -7.25 -6.29 1.35
C ASP A 25 -6.25 -7.33 1.88
N THR A 26 -4.96 -6.96 1.92
CA THR A 26 -3.87 -7.86 2.35
C THR A 26 -3.98 -8.29 3.82
N LEU A 27 -4.38 -7.36 4.70
CA LEU A 27 -4.47 -7.61 6.15
C LEU A 27 -5.88 -7.99 6.61
N GLY A 28 -6.89 -7.92 5.74
CA GLY A 28 -8.29 -8.13 6.10
C GLY A 28 -8.83 -7.12 7.13
N ILE A 29 -8.25 -5.92 7.20
CA ILE A 29 -8.67 -4.86 8.13
C ILE A 29 -9.56 -3.84 7.43
N SER A 30 -10.35 -3.08 8.20
CA SER A 30 -11.17 -2.02 7.63
C SER A 30 -10.33 -0.96 6.92
N ILE A 31 -10.87 -0.39 5.84
CA ILE A 31 -10.21 0.68 5.08
C ILE A 31 -9.85 1.88 5.96
N SER A 32 -10.70 2.21 6.95
CA SER A 32 -10.45 3.27 7.92
C SER A 32 -9.21 3.00 8.79
N ALA A 33 -9.01 1.74 9.21
CA ALA A 33 -7.82 1.34 9.97
C ALA A 33 -6.57 1.38 9.08
N ALA A 34 -6.67 0.91 7.83
CA ALA A 34 -5.58 0.98 6.86
C ALA A 34 -5.15 2.44 6.60
N LEU A 35 -6.12 3.35 6.43
CA LEU A 35 -5.86 4.79 6.26
C LEU A 35 -5.09 5.41 7.45
N GLN A 36 -5.37 4.96 8.67
CA GLN A 36 -4.62 5.44 9.85
C GLN A 36 -3.16 5.01 9.80
N TRP A 37 -2.88 3.78 9.40
CA TRP A 37 -1.52 3.27 9.29
C TRP A 37 -0.74 3.92 8.15
N THR A 38 -1.35 4.11 6.98
CA THR A 38 -0.71 4.82 5.87
C THR A 38 -0.46 6.29 6.18
N ARG A 39 -1.36 6.96 6.94
CA ARG A 39 -1.09 8.33 7.43
C ARG A 39 0.09 8.38 8.39
N ARG A 40 0.23 7.37 9.27
CA ARG A 40 1.37 7.26 10.20
C ARG A 40 2.69 6.97 9.49
N ALA A 41 2.66 6.26 8.37
CA ALA A 41 3.85 5.98 7.57
C ALA A 41 4.37 7.20 6.80
N ALA A 42 3.55 8.25 6.64
CA ALA A 42 3.91 9.55 6.07
C ALA A 42 4.64 9.52 4.71
N ARG A 43 4.52 8.41 3.96
CA ARG A 43 5.14 8.24 2.64
C ARG A 43 4.14 8.50 1.54
N ASP A 44 4.54 9.35 0.59
CA ASP A 44 3.80 9.61 -0.63
C ASP A 44 3.80 8.37 -1.53
N TRP A 45 2.59 7.88 -1.81
CA TRP A 45 2.30 6.74 -2.69
C TRP A 45 2.57 6.99 -4.17
N ASN A 46 3.13 8.15 -4.50
CA ASN A 46 3.35 8.59 -5.89
C ASN A 46 4.24 7.59 -6.66
N GLY A 47 5.22 6.97 -6.01
CA GLY A 47 6.05 5.92 -6.63
C GLY A 47 5.23 4.68 -7.02
N TYR A 48 4.40 4.17 -6.11
CA TYR A 48 3.51 3.04 -6.38
C TYR A 48 2.51 3.35 -7.51
N LEU A 49 1.89 4.54 -7.48
CA LEU A 49 0.96 4.97 -8.52
C LEU A 49 1.63 5.13 -9.89
N ALA A 50 2.86 5.65 -9.92
CA ALA A 50 3.64 5.76 -11.15
C ALA A 50 3.99 4.38 -11.73
N ALA A 51 4.44 3.44 -10.89
CA ALA A 51 4.72 2.07 -11.30
C ALA A 51 3.45 1.37 -11.81
N ARG A 52 2.35 1.42 -11.06
CA ARG A 52 1.06 0.82 -11.46
C ARG A 52 0.57 1.39 -12.79
N ARG A 53 0.74 2.70 -13.00
CA ARG A 53 0.42 3.36 -14.27
C ARG A 53 1.31 2.83 -15.39
N THR A 54 2.62 2.75 -15.19
CA THR A 54 3.54 2.23 -16.22
C THR A 54 3.17 0.81 -16.65
N GLU A 55 2.86 -0.08 -15.69
CA GLU A 55 2.44 -1.46 -15.97
C GLU A 55 1.17 -1.52 -16.83
N ALA A 56 0.14 -0.75 -16.46
CA ALA A 56 -1.11 -0.70 -17.23
C ALA A 56 -0.91 -0.17 -18.66
N TRP A 57 0.09 0.67 -18.88
CA TRP A 57 0.43 1.15 -20.22
C TRP A 57 1.08 0.05 -21.06
N TRP A 58 1.94 -0.78 -20.46
CA TRP A 58 2.57 -1.90 -21.16
C TRP A 58 1.59 -3.01 -21.52
N GLU A 59 0.63 -3.32 -20.64
CA GLU A 59 -0.46 -4.27 -20.91
C GLU A 59 -1.35 -3.83 -22.07
N ARG A 60 -1.70 -2.54 -22.11
CA ARG A 60 -2.53 -1.99 -23.19
C ARG A 60 -1.81 -1.95 -24.52
N LEU A 61 -0.49 -1.71 -24.52
CA LEU A 61 0.33 -1.70 -25.73
C LEU A 61 0.64 -3.12 -26.22
N SER A 62 0.74 -4.11 -25.34
CA SER A 62 0.99 -5.51 -25.71
C SER A 62 -0.26 -6.22 -26.23
N MET A 63 -1.46 -5.86 -25.77
CA MET A 63 -2.74 -6.37 -26.30
C MET A 63 -3.12 -5.80 -27.68
N ALA A 64 -2.49 -4.71 -28.12
CA ALA A 64 -2.76 -4.07 -29.41
C ALA A 64 -1.93 -4.64 -30.57
N ARG A 65 -1.20 -5.75 -30.35
CA ARG A 65 -0.40 -6.47 -31.34
C ARG A 65 -0.98 -7.85 -31.60
#